data_AF-A0AAD0YBJ8-F1
#
_entry.id   AF-A0AAD0YBJ8-F1
#
_cell.length_a   1.000
_cell.length_b   1.000
_cell.length_c   1.000
_cell.angle_alpha   90.00
_cell.angle_beta   90.00
_cell.angle_gamma   90.00
#
_symmetry.space_group_name_H-M   'P 1'
#
loop_
_entity.id
_entity.type
_entity.pdbx_description
1 polymer ?
#
loop_
_entity_poly.entity_id
_entity_poly.type
_entity_poly.pdbx_seq_one_letter_code
_entity_poly.pdbx_strand_id
1 'polypeptide(L)'
;MKNNTSFSKEKQLVHTKEQAKIALNILVQNSQGEDLELGLFRLRDQLNNPRLTELLDSYPDLIQKYELGKLLSGKIEIKDASRQDIKTAGLMSCILLLIHFYFDDKSNNSVKSKSVIDEVDNFNSAQYIINSTTSEKCINELFLLILSVVGIDYFEKYQEKMKDPDFVLKHTIGFDNDPEMDEHIDMMVWFALARLFIEAIFIYYETGFESKNLQL
;
A
#
# COMPACT_ATOMS: atom_id res chain seq x y z
N MET A 1 -21.09 -10.13 18.17
CA MET A 1 -19.81 -10.50 17.54
C MET A 1 -19.96 -10.29 16.04
N LYS A 2 -19.56 -9.12 15.52
CA LYS A 2 -19.57 -8.85 14.08
C LYS A 2 -18.33 -9.53 13.48
N ASN A 3 -18.52 -10.26 12.38
CA ASN A 3 -17.43 -10.93 11.66
C ASN A 3 -16.35 -9.90 11.33
N ASN A 4 -15.10 -10.16 11.73
CA ASN A 4 -13.95 -9.42 11.23
C ASN A 4 -14.00 -9.47 9.70
N THR A 5 -14.28 -8.34 9.06
CA THR A 5 -14.17 -8.17 7.62
C THR A 5 -12.70 -8.24 7.24
N SER A 6 -12.16 -9.45 7.13
CA SER A 6 -10.90 -9.66 6.45
C SER A 6 -11.11 -9.34 4.97
N PHE A 7 -10.16 -8.63 4.36
CA PHE A 7 -10.11 -8.51 2.91
C PHE A 7 -9.95 -9.92 2.34
N SER A 8 -10.94 -10.42 1.59
CA SER A 8 -10.87 -11.72 0.93
C SER A 8 -10.63 -11.51 -0.57
N LYS A 9 -10.11 -12.53 -1.27
CA LYS A 9 -9.93 -12.50 -2.73
C LYS A 9 -11.21 -12.13 -3.50
N GLU A 10 -12.38 -12.42 -2.94
CA GLU A 10 -13.68 -12.08 -3.54
C GLU A 10 -13.97 -10.57 -3.57
N LYS A 11 -13.31 -9.80 -2.70
CA LYS A 11 -13.47 -8.34 -2.62
C LYS A 11 -12.36 -7.58 -3.34
N GLN A 12 -11.43 -8.28 -3.98
CA GLN A 12 -10.32 -7.69 -4.70
C GLN A 12 -10.85 -6.79 -5.84
N LEU A 13 -10.25 -5.63 -6.03
CA LEU A 13 -10.52 -4.67 -7.11
C LEU A 13 -9.87 -5.11 -8.42
N VAL A 14 -8.73 -5.80 -8.33
CA VAL A 14 -7.94 -6.28 -9.48
C VAL A 14 -7.92 -7.80 -9.46
N HIS A 15 -8.35 -8.43 -10.56
CA HIS A 15 -8.43 -9.89 -10.65
C HIS A 15 -7.48 -10.51 -11.68
N THR A 16 -7.09 -9.75 -12.71
CA THR A 16 -6.26 -10.27 -13.80
C THR A 16 -4.99 -9.45 -14.02
N LYS A 17 -4.01 -10.04 -14.71
CA LYS A 17 -2.77 -9.34 -15.08
C LYS A 17 -3.02 -8.16 -16.01
N GLU A 18 -4.00 -8.27 -16.90
CA GLU A 18 -4.42 -7.18 -17.79
C GLU A 18 -4.99 -6.02 -16.98
N GLN A 19 -5.88 -6.31 -16.02
CA GLN A 19 -6.43 -5.30 -15.11
C GLN A 19 -5.33 -4.65 -14.27
N ALA A 20 -4.37 -5.44 -13.76
CA ALA A 20 -3.23 -4.92 -13.02
C ALA A 20 -2.38 -3.97 -13.87
N LYS A 21 -2.07 -4.35 -15.11
CA LYS A 21 -1.33 -3.49 -16.06
C LYS A 21 -2.08 -2.19 -16.33
N ILE A 22 -3.39 -2.25 -16.56
CA ILE A 22 -4.22 -1.06 -16.81
C ILE A 22 -4.21 -0.15 -15.58
N ALA A 23 -4.48 -0.69 -14.39
CA ALA A 23 -4.51 0.07 -13.15
C ALA A 23 -3.16 0.76 -12.89
N LEU A 24 -2.06 0.01 -12.98
CA LEU A 24 -0.73 0.57 -12.76
C LEU A 24 -0.34 1.63 -13.81
N ASN A 25 -0.71 1.42 -15.08
CA ASN A 25 -0.50 2.42 -16.13
C ASN A 25 -1.27 3.72 -15.85
N ILE A 26 -2.51 3.62 -15.37
CA ILE A 26 -3.30 4.81 -14.96
C ILE A 26 -2.58 5.53 -13.82
N LEU A 27 -2.06 4.82 -12.82
CA LEU A 27 -1.33 5.43 -11.71
C LEU A 27 -0.07 6.16 -12.20
N VAL A 28 0.68 5.58 -13.15
CA VAL A 28 1.86 6.22 -13.76
C VAL A 28 1.47 7.46 -14.56
N GLN A 29 0.45 7.38 -15.40
CA GLN A 29 0.00 8.50 -16.24
C GLN A 29 -0.47 9.71 -15.43
N ASN A 30 -1.00 9.48 -14.22
CA ASN A 30 -1.47 10.52 -13.32
C ASN A 30 -0.43 10.87 -12.23
N SER A 31 0.83 10.48 -12.41
CA SER A 31 1.94 10.77 -11.48
C SER A 31 1.65 10.38 -10.02
N GLN A 32 0.87 9.34 -9.80
CA GLN A 32 0.38 8.94 -8.47
C GLN A 32 1.46 8.33 -7.58
N GLY A 33 2.70 8.14 -8.07
CA GLY A 33 3.82 7.65 -7.28
C GLY A 33 4.13 8.57 -6.10
N GLU A 34 4.21 9.89 -6.35
CA GLU A 34 4.43 10.90 -5.31
C GLU A 34 3.26 10.94 -4.32
N ASP A 35 2.02 10.84 -4.80
CA ASP A 35 0.83 10.83 -3.93
C ASP A 35 0.79 9.61 -3.01
N LEU A 36 1.18 8.43 -3.53
CA LEU A 36 1.29 7.19 -2.76
C LEU A 36 2.34 7.32 -1.65
N GLU A 37 3.53 7.84 -1.99
CA GLU A 37 4.63 8.06 -1.05
C GLU A 37 4.27 9.11 0.02
N LEU A 38 3.76 10.27 -0.39
CA LEU A 38 3.38 11.35 0.52
C LEU A 38 2.30 10.91 1.50
N GLY A 39 1.29 10.17 1.04
CA GLY A 39 0.26 9.67 1.96
C GLY A 39 0.78 8.62 2.94
N LEU A 40 1.81 7.84 2.57
CA LEU A 40 2.48 6.93 3.51
C LEU A 40 3.18 7.71 4.62
N PHE A 41 3.87 8.81 4.29
CA PHE A 41 4.48 9.69 5.30
C PHE A 41 3.45 10.43 6.14
N ARG A 42 2.34 10.89 5.55
CA ARG A 42 1.23 11.46 6.32
C ARG A 42 0.65 10.45 7.31
N LEU A 43 0.48 9.19 6.91
CA LEU A 43 0.06 8.12 7.82
C LEU A 43 1.05 7.93 8.97
N ARG A 44 2.37 7.90 8.68
CA ARG A 44 3.43 7.81 9.71
C ARG A 44 3.27 8.93 10.73
N ASP A 45 3.11 10.17 10.25
CA ASP A 45 3.04 11.36 11.10
C ASP A 45 1.76 11.35 11.96
N GLN A 46 0.62 10.93 11.39
CA GLN A 46 -0.64 10.82 12.12
C GLN A 46 -0.67 9.69 13.15
N LEU A 47 0.11 8.61 12.95
CA LEU A 47 0.30 7.56 13.96
C LEU A 47 1.02 8.08 15.22
N ASN A 48 1.65 9.26 15.17
CA ASN A 48 2.28 9.94 16.30
C ASN A 48 3.23 9.05 17.12
N ASN A 49 3.96 8.16 16.43
CA ASN A 49 4.86 7.20 17.06
C ASN A 49 6.32 7.50 16.69
N PRO A 50 7.10 8.10 17.59
CA PRO A 50 8.47 8.52 17.28
C PRO A 50 9.40 7.35 16.94
N ARG A 51 9.10 6.13 17.41
CA ARG A 51 9.89 4.94 17.09
C ARG A 51 9.74 4.51 15.64
N LEU A 52 8.62 4.82 14.99
CA LEU A 52 8.44 4.44 13.59
C LEU A 52 9.43 5.17 12.69
N THR A 53 9.70 6.45 12.93
CA THR A 53 10.69 7.20 12.16
C THR A 53 12.08 6.57 12.28
N GLU A 54 12.53 6.27 13.50
CA GLU A 54 13.83 5.63 13.74
C GLU A 54 13.94 4.24 13.09
N LEU A 55 12.86 3.46 13.13
CA LEU A 55 12.81 2.13 12.51
C LEU A 55 12.81 2.19 10.97
N LEU A 56 12.15 3.20 10.39
CA LEU A 56 12.14 3.41 8.94
C LEU A 56 13.52 3.86 8.44
N ASP A 57 14.17 4.78 9.15
CA ASP A 57 15.51 5.26 8.80
C ASP A 57 16.56 4.14 8.88
N SER A 58 16.38 3.20 9.81
CA SER A 58 17.27 2.03 9.97
C SER A 58 16.85 0.81 9.16
N TYR A 59 15.74 0.89 8.41
CA TYR A 59 15.19 -0.28 7.72
C TYR A 59 16.13 -0.91 6.67
N PRO A 60 16.94 -0.15 5.90
CA PRO A 60 17.96 -0.75 5.02
C PRO A 60 18.91 -1.70 5.76
N ASP A 61 19.37 -1.31 6.94
CA ASP A 61 20.25 -2.15 7.78
C ASP A 61 19.48 -3.33 8.39
N LEU A 62 18.21 -3.12 8.75
CA LEU A 62 17.35 -4.16 9.30
C LEU A 62 17.05 -5.27 8.28
N ILE A 63 16.81 -4.95 7.01
CA ILE A 63 16.63 -5.96 5.94
C ILE A 63 17.92 -6.77 5.73
N GLN A 64 19.10 -6.13 5.80
CA GLN A 64 20.37 -6.85 5.68
C GLN A 64 20.59 -7.81 6.85
N LYS A 65 20.15 -7.42 8.05
CA LYS A 65 20.32 -8.21 9.27
C LYS A 65 19.25 -9.27 9.48
N TYR A 66 18.02 -9.04 9.00
CA TYR A 66 16.86 -9.89 9.20
C TYR A 66 16.12 -10.11 7.88
N GLU A 67 15.70 -11.36 7.62
CA GLU A 67 14.83 -11.65 6.47
C GLU A 67 13.53 -10.82 6.54
N LEU A 68 13.07 -10.34 5.38
CA LEU A 68 11.89 -9.48 5.28
C LEU A 68 10.62 -10.11 5.87
N GLY A 69 10.41 -11.41 5.64
CA GLY A 69 9.29 -12.13 6.25
C GLY A 69 9.32 -12.13 7.79
N LYS A 70 10.52 -12.09 8.40
CA LYS A 70 10.67 -12.00 9.86
C LYS A 70 10.33 -10.59 10.37
N LEU A 71 10.78 -9.55 9.67
CA LEU A 71 10.41 -8.15 9.93
C LEU A 71 8.89 -7.96 9.88
N LEU A 72 8.24 -8.43 8.80
CA LEU A 72 6.79 -8.35 8.62
C LEU A 72 5.97 -9.17 9.62
N SER A 73 6.57 -10.17 10.27
CA SER A 73 5.90 -10.96 11.32
C SER A 73 5.93 -10.29 12.70
N GLY A 74 6.82 -9.30 12.88
CA GLY A 74 7.13 -8.68 14.16
C GLY A 74 7.72 -9.64 15.20
N LYS A 75 8.23 -10.81 14.78
CA LYS A 75 8.78 -11.84 15.70
C LYS A 75 10.26 -11.62 16.05
N ILE A 76 10.86 -10.54 15.55
CA ILE A 76 12.22 -10.14 15.91
C ILE A 76 12.17 -9.23 17.13
N GLU A 77 13.16 -9.38 18.01
CA GLU A 77 13.34 -8.47 19.13
C GLU A 77 14.29 -7.35 18.70
N ILE A 78 13.75 -6.13 18.65
CA ILE A 78 14.54 -4.90 18.50
C ILE A 78 14.41 -4.14 19.83
N LYS A 79 15.57 -3.73 20.36
CA LYS A 79 15.63 -3.01 21.63
C LYS A 79 14.75 -1.76 21.56
N ASP A 80 13.94 -1.53 22.59
CA ASP A 80 13.10 -0.34 22.75
C ASP A 80 12.01 -0.15 21.66
N ALA A 81 11.68 -1.20 20.90
CA ALA A 81 10.61 -1.22 19.92
C ALA A 81 9.57 -2.32 20.26
N SER A 82 8.29 -1.97 20.20
CA SER A 82 7.24 -2.98 20.35
C SER A 82 7.13 -3.84 19.08
N ARG A 83 6.55 -5.02 19.23
CA ARG A 83 6.23 -5.90 18.09
C ARG A 83 5.37 -5.19 17.03
N GLN A 84 4.47 -4.32 17.45
CA GLN A 84 3.62 -3.57 16.53
C GLN A 84 4.43 -2.53 15.74
N ASP A 85 5.36 -1.82 16.40
CA ASP A 85 6.20 -0.81 15.74
C ASP A 85 7.04 -1.44 14.62
N ILE A 86 7.65 -2.59 14.92
CA ILE A 86 8.47 -3.34 13.95
C ILE A 86 7.63 -3.77 12.75
N LYS A 87 6.42 -4.28 13.01
CA LYS A 87 5.52 -4.74 11.96
C LYS A 87 5.02 -3.58 11.09
N THR A 88 4.66 -2.46 11.70
CA THR A 88 4.24 -1.24 11.00
C THR A 88 5.37 -0.69 10.14
N ALA A 89 6.56 -0.50 10.71
CA ALA A 89 7.72 -0.02 9.96
C ALA A 89 8.07 -0.96 8.81
N GLY A 90 7.95 -2.28 9.02
CA GLY A 90 8.17 -3.26 7.97
C GLY A 90 7.16 -3.20 6.83
N LEU A 91 5.87 -3.07 7.17
CA LEU A 91 4.82 -2.89 6.17
C LEU A 91 5.05 -1.61 5.34
N MET A 92 5.30 -0.48 6.00
CA MET A 92 5.49 0.80 5.33
C MET A 92 6.72 0.76 4.42
N SER A 93 7.82 0.16 4.88
CA SER A 93 9.02 0.01 4.05
C SER A 93 8.80 -0.88 2.83
N CYS A 94 8.05 -1.97 2.97
CA CYS A 94 7.66 -2.80 1.82
C CYS A 94 6.86 -2.01 0.79
N ILE A 95 5.87 -1.23 1.24
CA ILE A 95 5.03 -0.42 0.35
C ILE A 95 5.89 0.64 -0.35
N LEU A 96 6.74 1.36 0.40
CA LEU A 96 7.63 2.37 -0.13
C LEU A 96 8.59 1.81 -1.19
N LEU A 97 9.22 0.66 -0.91
CA LEU A 97 10.10 -0.01 -1.86
C LEU A 97 9.35 -0.46 -3.12
N LEU A 98 8.14 -0.99 -2.99
CA LEU A 98 7.31 -1.36 -4.15
C LEU A 98 6.94 -0.14 -4.99
N ILE A 99 6.64 1.00 -4.36
CA ILE A 99 6.41 2.26 -5.05
C ILE A 99 7.68 2.66 -5.83
N HIS A 100 8.84 2.72 -5.17
CA HIS A 100 10.10 3.10 -5.83
C HIS A 100 10.45 2.16 -6.98
N PHE A 101 10.45 0.84 -6.77
CA PHE A 101 10.76 -0.13 -7.83
C PHE A 101 9.83 -0.01 -9.03
N TYR A 102 8.56 0.33 -8.81
CA TYR A 102 7.61 0.44 -9.91
C TYR A 102 7.67 1.81 -10.62
N PHE A 103 7.69 2.91 -9.87
CA PHE A 103 7.57 4.25 -10.41
C PHE A 103 8.90 4.86 -10.85
N ASP A 104 10.03 4.58 -10.17
CA ASP A 104 11.34 5.10 -10.61
C ASP A 104 11.78 4.50 -11.95
N ASP A 105 11.28 3.31 -12.28
CA ASP A 105 11.45 2.67 -13.59
C ASP A 105 10.59 3.30 -14.69
N LYS A 106 9.55 4.07 -14.33
CA LYS A 106 8.54 4.57 -15.27
C LYS A 106 8.46 6.10 -15.36
N SER A 107 8.94 6.84 -14.36
CA SER A 107 8.98 8.31 -14.32
C SER A 107 10.07 8.91 -15.23
N ASN A 108 11.14 8.14 -15.51
CA ASN A 108 12.30 8.58 -16.31
C ASN A 108 12.24 8.19 -17.79
N ASN A 109 11.14 8.49 -18.49
CA ASN A 109 11.11 8.42 -19.96
C ASN A 109 11.98 9.51 -20.64
N SER A 110 12.65 10.38 -19.87
CA SER A 110 13.64 11.32 -20.37
C SER A 110 14.99 11.17 -19.65
N VAL A 111 15.94 10.55 -20.36
CA VAL A 111 17.40 10.81 -20.28
C VAL A 111 18.17 10.17 -19.11
N LYS A 112 18.55 8.89 -19.29
CA LYS A 112 19.94 8.33 -19.26
C LYS A 112 19.92 6.88 -18.78
N SER A 113 20.26 5.96 -19.69
CA SER A 113 21.01 4.72 -19.39
C SER A 113 20.60 3.98 -18.10
N LYS A 114 19.34 3.54 -17.96
CA LYS A 114 19.08 2.38 -17.11
C LYS A 114 19.56 1.15 -17.86
N SER A 115 20.46 0.40 -17.26
CA SER A 115 20.96 -0.83 -17.85
C SER A 115 19.88 -1.92 -17.69
N VAL A 116 19.88 -2.92 -18.57
CA VAL A 116 19.03 -4.11 -18.42
C VAL A 116 19.24 -4.79 -17.06
N ILE A 117 20.42 -4.59 -16.45
CA ILE A 117 20.77 -5.11 -15.12
C ILE A 117 19.92 -4.42 -14.02
N ASP A 118 19.74 -3.10 -14.10
CA ASP A 118 18.96 -2.34 -13.10
C ASP A 118 17.48 -2.74 -13.09
N GLU A 119 16.88 -2.99 -14.27
CA GLU A 119 15.50 -3.47 -14.39
C GLU A 119 15.33 -4.89 -13.82
N VAL A 120 16.32 -5.76 -14.06
CA VAL A 120 16.33 -7.13 -13.54
C VAL A 120 16.48 -7.14 -12.02
N ASP A 121 17.33 -6.28 -11.46
CA ASP A 121 17.53 -6.16 -10.01
C ASP A 121 16.30 -5.58 -9.30
N ASN A 122 15.62 -4.59 -9.89
CA ASN A 122 14.35 -4.07 -9.39
C ASN A 122 13.24 -5.13 -9.44
N PHE A 123 13.15 -5.89 -10.54
CA PHE A 123 12.20 -7.00 -10.67
C PHE A 123 12.43 -8.07 -9.60
N ASN A 124 13.69 -8.49 -9.41
CA ASN A 124 14.08 -9.47 -8.39
C ASN A 124 13.76 -8.98 -6.97
N SER A 125 13.98 -7.70 -6.70
CA SER A 125 13.71 -7.09 -5.40
C SER A 125 12.21 -6.97 -5.12
N ALA A 126 11.41 -6.54 -6.10
CA ALA A 126 9.95 -6.53 -6.00
C ALA A 126 9.40 -7.95 -5.78
N GLN A 127 9.95 -8.93 -6.50
CA GLN A 127 9.56 -10.33 -6.36
C GLN A 127 9.94 -10.91 -4.99
N TYR A 128 11.07 -10.50 -4.41
CA TYR A 128 11.44 -10.87 -3.04
C TYR A 128 10.41 -10.36 -2.01
N ILE A 129 9.93 -9.13 -2.15
CA ILE A 129 8.86 -8.57 -1.30
C ILE A 129 7.56 -9.36 -1.48
N ILE A 130 7.16 -9.58 -2.72
CA ILE A 130 5.88 -10.25 -3.07
C ILE A 130 5.87 -11.71 -2.61
N ASN A 131 7.01 -12.40 -2.64
CA ASN A 131 7.13 -13.76 -2.12
C ASN A 131 7.16 -13.82 -0.57
N SER A 132 7.46 -12.70 0.09
CA SER A 132 7.57 -12.63 1.56
C SER A 132 6.22 -12.36 2.27
N THR A 133 5.19 -11.96 1.54
CA THR A 133 3.87 -11.62 2.09
C THR A 133 2.75 -11.85 1.06
N THR A 134 1.52 -11.43 1.36
CA THR A 134 0.40 -11.43 0.40
C THR A 134 -0.24 -10.05 0.34
N SER A 135 -0.84 -9.70 -0.80
CA SER A 135 -1.60 -8.44 -0.96
C SER A 135 -2.67 -8.32 0.12
N GLU A 136 -3.42 -9.39 0.38
CA GLU A 136 -4.41 -9.47 1.45
C GLU A 136 -3.83 -9.10 2.82
N LYS A 137 -2.68 -9.66 3.20
CA LYS A 137 -2.03 -9.32 4.47
C LYS A 137 -1.62 -7.86 4.49
N CYS A 138 -0.97 -7.36 3.44
CA CYS A 138 -0.57 -5.96 3.36
C CYS A 138 -1.74 -5.00 3.50
N ILE A 139 -2.85 -5.26 2.79
CA ILE A 139 -4.05 -4.41 2.81
C ILE A 139 -4.75 -4.49 4.17
N ASN A 140 -4.90 -5.68 4.74
CA ASN A 140 -5.49 -5.86 6.07
C ASN A 140 -4.70 -5.07 7.12
N GLU A 141 -3.37 -5.19 7.14
CA GLU A 141 -2.54 -4.49 8.11
C GLU A 141 -2.57 -2.97 7.89
N LEU A 142 -2.52 -2.52 6.63
CA LEU A 142 -2.63 -1.10 6.30
C LEU A 142 -3.99 -0.55 6.76
N PHE A 143 -5.06 -1.30 6.53
CA PHE A 143 -6.41 -0.91 6.95
C PHE A 143 -6.53 -0.76 8.47
N LEU A 144 -5.91 -1.66 9.24
CA LEU A 144 -5.88 -1.55 10.69
C LEU A 144 -5.14 -0.29 11.16
N LEU A 145 -4.07 0.12 10.47
CA LEU A 145 -3.39 1.39 10.76
C LEU A 145 -4.29 2.58 10.44
N ILE A 146 -4.98 2.55 9.31
CA ILE A 146 -5.94 3.61 8.94
C ILE A 146 -7.05 3.72 9.98
N LEU A 147 -7.65 2.61 10.38
CA LEU A 147 -8.68 2.59 11.43
C LEU A 147 -8.16 3.14 12.77
N SER A 148 -6.89 2.90 13.10
CA SER A 148 -6.29 3.43 14.34
C SER A 148 -6.12 4.94 14.32
N VAL A 149 -6.05 5.54 13.13
CA VAL A 149 -5.93 6.99 12.93
C VAL A 149 -7.30 7.64 12.83
N VAL A 150 -8.16 7.16 11.92
CA VAL A 150 -9.43 7.82 11.61
C VAL A 150 -10.54 7.44 12.59
N GLY A 151 -10.40 6.31 13.29
CA GLY A 151 -11.42 5.77 14.18
C GLY A 151 -12.53 5.00 13.45
N ILE A 152 -13.10 4.02 14.15
CA ILE A 152 -14.16 3.15 13.61
C ILE A 152 -15.43 3.95 13.29
N ASP A 153 -15.81 4.89 14.17
CA ASP A 153 -17.03 5.67 14.01
C ASP A 153 -17.01 6.55 12.75
N TYR A 154 -15.86 7.20 12.49
CA TYR A 154 -15.65 7.95 11.24
C TYR A 154 -15.74 7.02 10.04
N PHE A 155 -15.07 5.86 10.09
CA PHE A 155 -15.06 4.91 8.99
C PHE A 155 -16.46 4.38 8.65
N GLU A 156 -17.27 4.02 9.64
CA GLU A 156 -18.65 3.58 9.43
C GLU A 156 -19.49 4.68 8.75
N LYS A 157 -19.36 5.94 9.21
CA LYS A 157 -20.03 7.09 8.57
C LYS A 157 -19.57 7.30 7.13
N TYR A 158 -18.27 7.23 6.88
CA TYR A 158 -17.69 7.33 5.54
C TYR A 158 -18.26 6.27 4.60
N GLN A 159 -18.35 5.02 5.05
CA GLN A 159 -18.94 3.95 4.26
C GLN A 159 -20.41 4.18 3.94
N GLU A 160 -21.20 4.66 4.90
CA GLU A 160 -22.62 4.98 4.65
C GLU A 160 -22.77 6.12 3.64
N LYS A 161 -21.97 7.18 3.75
CA LYS A 161 -22.02 8.31 2.81
C LYS A 161 -21.55 7.95 1.40
N MET A 162 -20.56 7.06 1.26
CA MET A 162 -20.11 6.57 -0.06
C MET A 162 -21.16 5.73 -0.80
N LYS A 163 -22.26 5.31 -0.15
CA LYS A 163 -23.40 4.69 -0.85
C LYS A 163 -24.29 5.71 -1.56
N ASP A 164 -24.20 6.99 -1.20
CA ASP A 164 -24.94 8.06 -1.83
C ASP A 164 -24.21 8.55 -3.10
N PRO A 165 -24.76 8.33 -4.31
CA PRO A 165 -24.14 8.77 -5.55
C PRO A 165 -23.93 10.28 -5.63
N ASP A 166 -24.79 11.08 -4.98
CA ASP A 166 -24.66 12.54 -4.95
C ASP A 166 -23.47 12.97 -4.09
N PHE A 167 -23.15 12.20 -3.05
CA PHE A 167 -21.95 12.40 -2.23
C PHE A 167 -20.69 12.10 -3.03
N VAL A 168 -20.67 11.00 -3.80
CA VAL A 168 -19.55 10.64 -4.69
C VAL A 168 -19.30 11.72 -5.75
N LEU A 169 -20.35 12.29 -6.32
CA LEU A 169 -20.22 13.35 -7.33
C LEU A 169 -19.71 14.66 -6.72
N LYS A 170 -20.19 15.04 -5.53
CA LYS A 170 -19.76 16.25 -4.79
C LYS A 170 -18.30 16.20 -4.34
N HIS A 171 -17.77 15.01 -4.07
CA HIS A 171 -16.33 14.80 -3.80
C HIS A 171 -15.43 15.38 -4.91
N THR A 172 -15.89 15.37 -6.16
CA THR A 172 -15.14 15.94 -7.30
C THR A 172 -15.06 17.47 -7.30
N ILE A 173 -15.89 18.15 -6.49
CA ILE A 173 -16.11 19.62 -6.55
C ILE A 173 -15.62 20.32 -5.27
N GLY A 174 -15.22 19.59 -4.22
CA GLY A 174 -14.74 20.15 -2.95
C GLY A 174 -15.84 20.23 -1.89
N PHE A 175 -15.48 19.89 -0.65
CA PHE A 175 -16.39 19.81 0.48
C PHE A 175 -16.49 21.14 1.22
N ASP A 176 -17.28 22.08 0.70
CA ASP A 176 -17.60 23.28 1.49
C ASP A 176 -18.70 23.03 2.54
N ASN A 177 -19.29 21.83 2.58
CA ASN A 177 -20.56 21.57 3.27
C ASN A 177 -20.56 20.46 4.34
N ASP A 178 -19.44 19.76 4.61
CA ASP A 178 -19.40 18.67 5.60
C ASP A 178 -18.07 18.57 6.36
N PRO A 179 -17.82 19.46 7.34
CA PRO A 179 -16.53 19.58 8.03
C PRO A 179 -16.10 18.32 8.79
N GLU A 180 -17.07 17.47 9.18
CA GLU A 180 -16.76 16.21 9.89
C GLU A 180 -16.17 15.18 8.92
N MET A 181 -16.59 15.17 7.65
CA MET A 181 -16.00 14.28 6.64
C MET A 181 -14.64 14.78 6.15
N ASP A 182 -14.43 16.10 6.14
CA ASP A 182 -13.17 16.66 5.66
C ASP A 182 -11.97 16.28 6.52
N GLU A 183 -12.20 15.93 7.79
CA GLU A 183 -11.12 15.66 8.74
C GLU A 183 -10.19 14.53 8.29
N HIS A 184 -10.73 13.47 7.68
CA HIS A 184 -9.95 12.29 7.27
C HIS A 184 -10.22 11.83 5.84
N ILE A 185 -10.94 12.61 5.02
CA ILE A 185 -11.27 12.21 3.66
C ILE A 185 -10.03 11.92 2.81
N ASP A 186 -9.01 12.77 2.90
CA ASP A 186 -7.75 12.59 2.18
C ASP A 186 -7.09 11.26 2.52
N MET A 187 -7.12 10.85 3.79
CA MET A 187 -6.55 9.57 4.23
C MET A 187 -7.35 8.38 3.71
N MET A 188 -8.69 8.51 3.63
CA MET A 188 -9.55 7.47 3.07
C MET A 188 -9.37 7.31 1.55
N VAL A 189 -9.25 8.43 0.82
CA VAL A 189 -8.98 8.45 -0.62
C VAL A 189 -7.60 7.86 -0.89
N TRP A 190 -6.58 8.28 -0.15
CA TRP A 190 -5.24 7.71 -0.25
C TRP A 190 -5.24 6.21 0.04
N PHE A 191 -5.98 5.74 1.06
CA PHE A 191 -6.07 4.31 1.34
C PHE A 191 -6.69 3.54 0.18
N ALA A 192 -7.71 4.08 -0.49
CA ALA A 192 -8.30 3.45 -1.68
C ALA A 192 -7.27 3.36 -2.83
N LEU A 193 -6.48 4.41 -3.04
CA LEU A 193 -5.39 4.44 -4.02
C LEU A 193 -4.29 3.42 -3.69
N ALA A 194 -3.82 3.42 -2.43
CA ALA A 194 -2.80 2.49 -1.94
C ALA A 194 -3.27 1.03 -2.05
N ARG A 195 -4.54 0.76 -1.75
CA ARG A 195 -5.14 -0.56 -1.93
C ARG A 195 -5.11 -0.99 -3.39
N LEU A 196 -5.56 -0.14 -4.32
CA LEU A 196 -5.52 -0.43 -5.75
C LEU A 196 -4.09 -0.74 -6.22
N PHE A 197 -3.12 0.08 -5.79
CA PHE A 197 -1.71 -0.14 -6.08
C PHE A 197 -1.21 -1.50 -5.55
N ILE A 198 -1.44 -1.81 -4.27
CA ILE A 198 -0.99 -3.07 -3.65
C ILE A 198 -1.61 -4.28 -4.35
N GLU A 199 -2.91 -4.26 -4.66
CA GLU A 199 -3.53 -5.39 -5.35
C GLU A 199 -2.97 -5.57 -6.77
N ALA A 200 -2.78 -4.47 -7.50
CA ALA A 200 -2.26 -4.50 -8.86
C ALA A 200 -0.79 -4.94 -8.90
N ILE A 201 0.06 -4.42 -8.02
CA ILE A 201 1.50 -4.70 -8.02
C ILE A 201 1.78 -6.17 -7.69
N PHE A 202 1.03 -6.75 -6.75
CA PHE A 202 1.14 -8.18 -6.42
C PHE A 202 0.77 -9.06 -7.60
N ILE A 203 -0.33 -8.77 -8.31
CA ILE A 203 -0.73 -9.55 -9.49
C ILE A 203 0.26 -9.36 -10.65
N TYR A 204 0.76 -8.14 -10.85
CA TYR A 204 1.67 -7.80 -11.95
C TYR A 204 2.97 -8.62 -11.89
N TYR A 205 3.58 -8.70 -10.70
CA TYR A 205 4.83 -9.43 -10.47
C TYR A 205 4.62 -10.90 -10.05
N GLU A 206 3.38 -11.39 -9.88
CA GLU A 206 3.13 -12.79 -9.56
C GLU A 206 3.60 -13.70 -10.71
N THR A 207 4.69 -14.43 -10.47
CA THR A 207 5.15 -15.48 -11.37
C THR A 207 4.25 -16.71 -11.24
N GLY A 208 3.49 -17.02 -12.28
CA GLY A 208 2.64 -18.23 -12.35
C GLY A 208 1.15 -18.01 -12.58
N PHE A 209 0.66 -16.78 -12.71
CA PHE A 209 -0.79 -16.57 -12.98
C PHE A 209 -1.22 -17.06 -14.38
N GLU A 210 -0.29 -17.12 -15.35
CA GLU A 210 -0.58 -17.65 -16.70
C GLU A 210 -0.69 -19.19 -16.72
N SER A 211 -0.06 -19.92 -15.77
CA SER A 211 -0.06 -21.39 -15.79
C SER A 211 -1.27 -22.02 -15.08
N LYS A 212 -2.11 -21.24 -14.39
CA LYS A 212 -3.30 -21.76 -13.68
C LYS A 212 -4.63 -21.55 -14.42
N ASN A 213 -4.69 -20.62 -15.38
CA ASN A 213 -5.93 -20.32 -16.12
C ASN A 213 -5.99 -20.95 -17.52
N LEU A 214 -5.07 -21.84 -17.86
CA LEU A 214 -5.05 -22.61 -19.11
C LEU A 214 -5.48 -24.09 -18.94
N GLN A 215 -6.05 -24.43 -17.78
CA GLN A 215 -6.66 -25.75 -17.53
C GLN A 215 -8.08 -25.59 -17.02
N LEU A 216 -8.99 -25.19 -17.90
CA LEU A 216 -10.44 -25.44 -17.80
C LEU A 216 -11.00 -25.63 -19.21
#